data_AF-A0A7C4RYK4-F1
#
_entry.id   AF-A0A7C4RYK4-F1
#
_cell.length_a   1.000
_cell.length_b   1.000
_cell.length_c   1.000
_cell.angle_alpha   90.00
_cell.angle_beta   90.00
_cell.angle_gamma   90.00
#
_symmetry.space_group_name_H-M   'P 1'
#
loop_
_entity.id
_entity.type
_entity.pdbx_description
1 polymer ?
#
loop_
_entity_poly.entity_id
_entity_poly.type
_entity_poly.pdbx_seq_one_letter_code
_entity_poly.pdbx_strand_id
1 'polypeptide(L)'
;MKYAKIISSGMYVPKKVMTNAEFEKLTMFTIDPYFSDAIGINHRHISEDWETPTYMAAEAAKKALARIGMKPEEIDLIIVGTDTPEAVSPPDAPRVQYLIGAHKAEPLAFNVNASCANGALMLDIAARYIA
;
A
#
# COMPACT_ATOMS: atom_id res chain seq x y z
N MET A 1 16.93 13.90 22.79
CA MET A 1 16.23 14.23 21.53
C MET A 1 15.18 13.16 21.29
N LYS A 2 13.95 13.56 20.96
CA LYS A 2 12.90 12.62 20.55
C LYS A 2 13.18 12.14 19.11
N TYR A 3 12.87 10.90 18.81
CA TYR A 3 13.01 10.33 17.46
C TYR A 3 11.94 9.28 17.23
N ALA A 4 11.53 9.12 15.96
CA ALA A 4 10.64 8.05 15.53
C ALA A 4 11.45 6.86 14.99
N LYS A 5 10.90 5.65 15.08
CA LYS A 5 11.49 4.41 14.56
C LYS A 5 10.43 3.58 13.86
N ILE A 6 10.78 2.99 12.72
CA ILE A 6 9.96 1.95 12.09
C ILE A 6 10.05 0.67 12.95
N ILE A 7 8.94 0.26 13.57
CA ILE A 7 8.89 -0.91 14.46
C ILE A 7 8.39 -2.19 13.77
N SER A 8 7.67 -2.06 12.66
CA SER A 8 7.15 -3.18 11.87
C SER A 8 6.86 -2.75 10.44
N SER A 9 6.75 -3.72 9.54
CA SER A 9 6.30 -3.55 8.15
C SER A 9 5.48 -4.75 7.71
N GLY A 10 4.67 -4.58 6.68
CA GLY A 10 3.84 -5.62 6.09
C GLY A 10 3.63 -5.35 4.62
N MET A 11 3.30 -6.40 3.87
CA MET A 11 3.14 -6.32 2.42
C MET A 11 2.01 -7.22 1.95
N TYR A 12 1.23 -6.71 1.01
CA TYR A 12 0.29 -7.47 0.22
C TYR A 12 0.68 -7.36 -1.25
N VAL A 13 0.58 -8.47 -1.97
CA VAL A 13 0.82 -8.52 -3.41
C VAL A 13 -0.30 -9.35 -4.02
N PRO A 14 -0.95 -8.89 -5.11
CA PRO A 14 -1.98 -9.66 -5.78
C PRO A 14 -1.55 -11.08 -6.12
N LYS A 15 -2.44 -12.06 -5.98
CA LYS A 15 -2.06 -13.47 -6.14
C LYS A 15 -1.81 -13.86 -7.59
N LYS A 16 -2.51 -13.24 -8.52
CA LYS A 16 -2.41 -13.56 -9.95
C LYS A 16 -1.12 -13.00 -10.52
N VAL A 17 -0.29 -13.89 -11.01
CA VAL A 17 0.95 -13.56 -11.73
C VAL A 17 0.67 -13.62 -13.23
N MET A 18 1.11 -12.60 -13.95
CA MET A 18 1.11 -12.53 -15.41
C MET A 18 2.54 -12.44 -15.91
N THR A 19 2.94 -13.45 -16.68
CA THR A 19 4.24 -13.52 -17.36
C THR A 19 4.32 -12.53 -18.52
N ASN A 20 5.53 -12.26 -19.02
CA ASN A 20 5.71 -11.45 -20.24
C ASN A 20 4.97 -12.07 -21.43
N ALA A 21 5.06 -13.38 -21.65
CA ALA A 21 4.37 -14.05 -22.75
C ALA A 21 2.83 -13.92 -22.68
N GLU A 22 2.23 -13.92 -21.49
CA GLU A 22 0.80 -13.69 -21.32
C GLU A 22 0.43 -12.21 -21.57
N PHE A 23 1.28 -11.29 -21.12
CA PHE A 23 1.11 -9.86 -21.37
C PHE A 23 1.16 -9.52 -22.86
N GLU A 24 2.10 -10.11 -23.60
CA GLU A 24 2.21 -9.94 -25.06
C GLU A 24 0.94 -10.42 -25.78
N LYS A 25 0.41 -11.58 -25.40
CA LYS A 25 -0.85 -12.11 -25.94
C LYS A 25 -2.03 -11.19 -25.67
N LEU A 26 -2.11 -10.63 -24.47
CA LEU A 26 -3.21 -9.75 -24.06
C LEU A 26 -3.17 -8.40 -24.80
N THR A 27 -1.98 -7.82 -24.93
CA THR A 27 -1.80 -6.45 -25.43
C THR A 27 -1.53 -6.38 -26.93
N MET A 28 -1.22 -7.52 -27.56
CA MET A 28 -0.69 -7.61 -28.93
C MET A 28 0.61 -6.79 -29.13
N PHE A 29 1.33 -6.53 -28.04
CA PHE A 29 2.63 -5.88 -28.04
C PHE A 29 3.74 -6.91 -27.88
N THR A 30 4.84 -6.79 -28.62
CA THR A 30 6.02 -7.66 -28.47
C THR A 30 7.00 -7.02 -27.50
N ILE A 31 7.38 -7.75 -26.46
CA ILE A 31 8.40 -7.33 -25.50
C ILE A 31 9.76 -7.79 -26.04
N ASP A 32 10.64 -6.83 -26.32
CA ASP A 32 12.02 -7.13 -26.72
C ASP A 32 12.76 -7.83 -25.55
N PRO A 33 13.35 -9.02 -25.77
CA PRO A 33 14.15 -9.71 -24.76
C PRO A 33 15.27 -8.84 -24.17
N TYR A 34 15.94 -8.02 -24.99
CA TYR A 34 16.98 -7.10 -24.53
C TYR A 34 16.40 -6.05 -23.58
N PHE A 35 15.21 -5.53 -23.87
CA PHE A 35 14.54 -4.57 -22.99
C PHE A 35 14.09 -5.21 -21.68
N SER A 36 13.51 -6.42 -21.75
CA SER A 36 13.09 -7.19 -20.57
C SER A 36 14.27 -7.45 -19.62
N ASP A 37 15.42 -7.85 -20.17
CA ASP A 37 16.65 -8.07 -19.40
C ASP A 37 17.21 -6.78 -18.83
N ALA A 38 17.14 -5.67 -19.58
CA ALA A 38 17.62 -4.37 -19.12
C ALA A 38 16.83 -3.79 -17.94
N ILE A 39 15.51 -3.95 -17.91
CA ILE A 39 14.66 -3.47 -16.81
C ILE A 39 14.44 -4.50 -15.70
N GLY A 40 14.75 -5.78 -15.97
CA GLY A 40 14.64 -6.88 -15.01
C GLY A 40 13.20 -7.34 -14.69
N ILE A 41 12.21 -7.00 -15.51
CA ILE A 41 10.79 -7.33 -15.27
C ILE A 41 10.37 -8.52 -16.14
N ASN A 42 10.27 -9.69 -15.51
CA ASN A 42 9.90 -10.95 -16.18
C ASN A 42 8.43 -11.36 -15.98
N HIS A 43 7.78 -10.79 -14.96
CA HIS A 43 6.38 -10.99 -14.63
C HIS A 43 5.85 -9.79 -13.85
N ARG A 44 4.52 -9.68 -13.77
CA ARG A 44 3.83 -8.73 -12.88
C ARG A 44 2.70 -9.39 -12.14
N HIS A 45 2.26 -8.75 -11.07
CA HIS A 45 1.06 -9.13 -10.35
C HIS A 45 -0.13 -8.32 -10.87
N ILE A 46 -1.27 -8.98 -11.05
CA ILE A 46 -2.51 -8.37 -11.53
C ILE A 46 -3.55 -8.50 -10.44
N SER A 47 -4.15 -7.38 -10.03
CA SER A 47 -5.25 -7.37 -9.08
C SER A 47 -6.50 -7.99 -9.70
N GLU A 48 -7.18 -8.84 -8.94
CA GLU A 48 -8.59 -9.16 -9.19
C GLU A 48 -9.48 -7.96 -8.82
N ASP A 49 -10.74 -7.93 -9.29
CA ASP A 49 -11.67 -6.81 -9.07
C ASP A 49 -11.90 -6.48 -7.58
N TRP A 50 -11.74 -7.47 -6.69
CA TRP A 50 -11.88 -7.31 -5.24
C TRP A 50 -10.57 -6.90 -4.54
N GLU A 51 -9.43 -6.98 -5.22
CA GLU A 51 -8.11 -6.57 -4.70
C GLU A 51 -7.92 -5.06 -4.89
N THR A 52 -8.80 -4.28 -4.25
CA THR A 52 -8.77 -2.83 -4.33
C THR A 52 -7.56 -2.24 -3.60
N PRO A 53 -7.17 -0.98 -3.88
CA PRO A 53 -6.11 -0.28 -3.15
C PRO A 53 -6.29 -0.29 -1.64
N THR A 54 -7.51 -0.04 -1.12
CA THR A 54 -7.76 -0.08 0.33
C THR A 54 -7.68 -1.48 0.90
N TYR A 55 -8.15 -2.50 0.16
CA TYR A 55 -8.02 -3.90 0.55
C TYR A 55 -6.55 -4.29 0.70
N MET A 56 -5.72 -4.02 -0.31
CA MET A 56 -4.30 -4.36 -0.29
C MET A 56 -3.55 -3.62 0.83
N ALA A 57 -3.85 -2.33 1.03
CA ALA A 57 -3.29 -1.54 2.13
C ALA A 57 -3.69 -2.12 3.50
N ALA A 58 -4.96 -2.49 3.68
CA ALA A 58 -5.46 -3.07 4.92
C ALA A 58 -4.82 -4.44 5.21
N GLU A 59 -4.67 -5.31 4.21
CA GLU A 59 -4.00 -6.60 4.39
C GLU A 59 -2.51 -6.45 4.70
N ALA A 60 -1.83 -5.48 4.07
CA ALA A 60 -0.45 -5.14 4.42
C ALA A 60 -0.33 -4.63 5.87
N ALA A 61 -1.23 -3.74 6.30
CA ALA A 61 -1.27 -3.19 7.65
C ALA A 61 -1.57 -4.28 8.70
N LYS A 62 -2.56 -5.16 8.47
CA LYS A 62 -2.85 -6.30 9.36
C LYS A 62 -1.63 -7.19 9.57
N LYS A 63 -0.85 -7.47 8.51
CA LYS A 63 0.41 -8.23 8.62
C LYS A 63 1.46 -7.49 9.44
N ALA A 64 1.58 -6.17 9.29
CA ALA A 64 2.51 -5.36 10.08
C ALA A 64 2.15 -5.37 11.58
N LEU A 65 0.87 -5.20 11.90
CA LEU A 65 0.36 -5.23 13.28
C LEU A 65 0.54 -6.61 13.93
N ALA A 66 0.15 -7.67 13.21
CA ALA A 66 0.24 -9.05 13.69
C ALA A 66 1.68 -9.47 14.02
N ARG A 67 2.68 -9.01 13.25
CA ARG A 67 4.11 -9.30 13.50
C ARG A 67 4.61 -8.84 14.86
N ILE A 68 3.99 -7.81 15.44
CA ILE A 68 4.36 -7.24 16.75
C ILE A 68 3.27 -7.41 17.80
N GLY A 69 2.18 -8.13 17.48
CA GLY A 69 1.05 -8.34 18.39
C GLY A 69 0.30 -7.06 18.77
N MET A 70 0.41 -6.00 17.97
CA MET A 70 -0.26 -4.72 18.23
C MET A 70 -1.73 -4.80 17.78
N LYS A 71 -2.63 -4.30 18.62
CA LYS A 71 -4.05 -4.20 18.30
C LYS A 71 -4.31 -2.98 17.42
N PRO A 72 -5.24 -3.05 16.46
CA PRO A 72 -5.61 -1.90 15.63
C PRO A 72 -6.04 -0.66 16.42
N GLU A 73 -6.66 -0.86 17.59
CA GLU A 73 -7.12 0.22 18.48
C GLU A 73 -5.98 0.98 19.18
N GLU A 74 -4.73 0.51 19.08
CA GLU A 74 -3.54 1.20 19.62
C GLU A 74 -2.94 2.21 18.61
N ILE A 75 -3.56 2.37 17.44
CA ILE A 75 -3.10 3.30 16.39
C ILE A 75 -3.75 4.66 16.61
N ASP A 76 -2.95 5.72 16.70
CA ASP A 76 -3.42 7.10 16.84
C ASP A 76 -3.54 7.87 15.50
N LEU A 77 -2.84 7.40 14.46
CA LEU A 77 -2.75 8.06 13.16
C LEU A 77 -2.60 7.05 12.02
N ILE A 78 -3.41 7.21 10.97
CA ILE A 78 -3.35 6.42 9.74
C ILE A 78 -3.11 7.37 8.56
N ILE A 79 -2.02 7.14 7.83
CA ILE A 79 -1.69 7.87 6.60
C ILE A 79 -1.66 6.87 5.45
N VAL A 80 -2.46 7.12 4.40
CA VAL A 80 -2.44 6.32 3.17
C VAL A 80 -1.86 7.14 2.04
N GLY A 81 -0.73 6.70 1.49
CA GLY A 81 -0.18 7.25 0.26
C GLY A 81 -0.65 6.46 -0.95
N THR A 82 -1.39 7.07 -1.87
CA THR A 82 -1.87 6.41 -3.09
C THR A 82 -2.10 7.38 -4.24
N ASP A 83 -1.74 6.95 -5.47
CA ASP A 83 -2.08 7.63 -6.72
C ASP A 83 -3.26 6.99 -7.44
N THR A 84 -3.74 5.86 -6.92
CA THR A 84 -4.88 5.10 -7.43
C THR A 84 -5.94 5.05 -6.34
N PRO A 85 -6.54 6.19 -5.96
CA PRO A 85 -7.57 6.17 -4.93
C PRO A 85 -8.85 5.52 -5.47
N GLU A 86 -9.63 4.87 -4.60
CA GLU A 86 -10.91 4.28 -5.01
C GLU A 86 -11.99 5.34 -5.29
N ALA A 87 -11.86 6.52 -4.66
CA ALA A 87 -12.73 7.66 -4.92
C ALA A 87 -11.96 8.96 -4.72
N VAL A 88 -12.39 10.02 -5.41
CA VAL A 88 -11.90 11.39 -5.16
C VAL A 88 -12.25 11.85 -3.75
N SER A 89 -13.46 11.49 -3.30
CA SER A 89 -13.94 11.71 -1.94
C SER A 89 -15.03 10.67 -1.63
N PRO A 90 -15.08 10.09 -0.41
CA PRO A 90 -14.14 10.29 0.70
C PRO A 90 -12.76 9.66 0.42
N PRO A 91 -11.71 10.07 1.16
CA PRO A 91 -10.38 9.47 1.03
C PRO A 91 -10.34 8.00 1.44
N ASP A 92 -9.25 7.32 1.11
CA ASP A 92 -9.09 5.88 1.35
C ASP A 92 -8.65 5.53 2.77
N ALA A 93 -7.97 6.44 3.48
CA ALA A 93 -7.50 6.20 4.84
C ALA A 93 -8.62 5.82 5.83
N PRO A 94 -9.80 6.48 5.85
CA PRO A 94 -10.95 6.01 6.64
C PRO A 94 -11.46 4.62 6.25
N ARG A 95 -11.39 4.23 4.97
CA ARG A 95 -11.74 2.86 4.54
C ARG A 95 -10.74 1.86 5.11
N VAL A 96 -9.43 2.15 5.01
CA VAL A 96 -8.38 1.31 5.61
C VAL A 96 -8.56 1.20 7.12
N GLN A 97 -8.83 2.32 7.81
CA GLN A 97 -9.13 2.37 9.24
C GLN A 97 -10.28 1.42 9.63
N TYR A 98 -11.36 1.41 8.85
CA TYR A 98 -12.45 0.47 9.06
C TYR A 98 -12.02 -0.99 8.82
N LEU A 99 -11.36 -1.27 7.69
CA LEU A 99 -10.96 -2.61 7.26
C LEU A 99 -9.94 -3.29 8.20
N ILE A 100 -9.08 -2.51 8.86
CA ILE A 100 -8.13 -3.04 9.85
C ILE A 100 -8.73 -3.14 11.26
N GLY A 101 -9.91 -2.58 11.50
CA GLY A 101 -10.57 -2.58 12.81
C GLY A 101 -10.20 -1.42 13.74
N ALA A 102 -9.42 -0.44 13.26
CA ALA A 102 -8.97 0.71 14.07
C ALA A 102 -10.06 1.77 14.31
N HIS A 103 -11.19 1.70 13.61
CA HIS A 103 -12.28 2.68 13.67
C HIS A 103 -12.85 2.92 15.08
N LYS A 104 -12.71 1.97 16.01
CA LYS A 104 -13.18 2.12 17.40
C LYS A 104 -12.35 3.11 18.23
N ALA A 105 -11.09 3.31 17.87
CA ALA A 105 -10.20 4.27 18.50
C ALA A 105 -10.31 5.67 17.87
N GLU A 106 -11.09 5.80 16.78
CA GLU A 106 -11.26 7.03 16.00
C GLU A 106 -9.94 7.78 15.68
N PRO A 107 -8.84 7.10 15.27
CA PRO A 107 -7.62 7.81 14.92
C PRO A 107 -7.81 8.77 13.76
N LEU A 108 -6.97 9.80 13.72
CA LEU A 108 -6.89 10.67 12.56
C LEU A 108 -6.51 9.83 11.33
N ALA A 109 -7.22 9.99 10.22
CA ALA A 109 -7.01 9.21 9.01
C ALA A 109 -7.09 10.11 7.76
N PHE A 110 -6.01 10.20 6.99
CA PHE A 110 -5.98 10.99 5.76
C PHE A 110 -5.07 10.40 4.68
N ASN A 111 -5.30 10.84 3.44
CA ASN A 111 -4.47 10.47 2.31
C ASN A 111 -3.38 11.50 2.06
N VAL A 112 -2.25 11.04 1.52
CA VAL A 112 -1.26 11.87 0.84
C VAL A 112 -1.14 11.41 -0.61
N ASN A 113 -0.81 12.34 -1.51
CA ASN A 113 -0.56 12.04 -2.91
C ASN A 113 0.69 12.80 -3.38
N ALA A 114 1.76 12.04 -3.60
CA ALA A 114 3.05 12.49 -4.10
C ALA A 114 3.68 11.43 -5.02
N SER A 115 2.87 10.71 -5.82
CA SER A 115 3.40 9.65 -6.70
C SER A 115 4.21 8.60 -5.95
N CYS A 116 5.25 8.06 -6.58
CA CYS A 116 6.18 7.13 -5.96
C CYS A 116 6.90 7.69 -4.70
N ALA A 117 6.83 9.01 -4.44
CA ALA A 117 7.39 9.61 -3.23
C ALA A 117 6.45 9.54 -2.01
N ASN A 118 5.23 9.01 -2.18
CA ASN A 118 4.25 8.79 -1.11
C ASN A 118 4.86 8.13 0.14
N GLY A 119 5.72 7.11 -0.04
CA GLY A 119 6.36 6.41 1.07
C GLY A 119 7.32 7.28 1.90
N ALA A 120 8.08 8.17 1.25
CA ALA A 120 8.96 9.10 1.96
C ALA A 120 8.16 10.21 2.66
N LEU A 121 7.15 10.75 1.98
CA LEU A 121 6.29 11.81 2.52
C LEU A 121 5.50 11.33 3.76
N MET A 122 4.89 10.14 3.69
CA MET A 122 4.15 9.61 4.84
C MET A 122 5.06 9.35 6.06
N LEU A 123 6.30 8.91 5.84
CA LEU A 123 7.26 8.68 6.92
C LEU A 123 7.76 9.99 7.54
N ASP A 124 8.01 11.04 6.75
CA ASP A 124 8.38 12.37 7.28
C ASP A 124 7.24 12.95 8.13
N ILE A 125 5.99 12.91 7.62
CA ILE A 125 4.83 13.39 8.36
C ILE A 125 4.66 12.59 9.66
N ALA A 126 4.68 11.25 9.60
CA ALA A 126 4.52 10.39 10.77
C ALA A 126 5.61 10.66 11.82
N ALA A 127 6.87 10.83 11.40
CA ALA A 127 7.97 11.12 12.32
C ALA A 127 7.77 12.44 13.08
N ARG A 128 7.26 13.49 12.40
CA ARG A 128 6.95 14.80 13.02
C ARG A 128 5.74 14.75 13.96
N TYR A 129 4.81 13.83 13.74
CA TYR A 129 3.70 13.60 14.68
C TYR A 129 4.17 12.88 15.95
N ILE A 130 5.20 12.04 15.87
CA ILE A 130 5.71 11.26 17.01
C ILE A 130 6.75 12.04 17.84
N ALA A 131 7.65 12.79 17.20
CA ALA A 131 8.88 13.32 17.82
C ALA A 131 8.94 14.84 17.93
#